data_AF-A0A7K2IXP3-F1
#
_entry.id   AF-A0A7K2IXP3-F1
#
_cell.length_a   1.000
_cell.length_b   1.000
_cell.length_c   1.000
_cell.angle_alpha   90.00
_cell.angle_beta   90.00
_cell.angle_gamma   90.00
#
_symmetry.space_group_name_H-M   'P 1'
#
loop_
_entity.id
_entity.type
_entity.pdbx_description
1 polymer ?
#
loop_
_entity_poly.entity_id
_entity_poly.type
_entity_poly.pdbx_seq_one_letter_code
_entity_poly.pdbx_strand_id
1 'polypeptide(L)'
;MSIPNTHIRAVLDGYLERFPKEGDAAAPLIRALGGEPATSSPETPRVGHVTVGAVVLDPCWRVLMVRDAEREAWSLPGGPPTDADTALHEAARARLEEATGLTPEQDGSASDPLPLDLDVRPVPGTSDTEEPEGRHFTFLYLYRATAATVPAGSGALGAPAWRPHTDLPSARLAAKIAQVLATAREAVRA
;
A
#
# COMPACT_ATOMS: atom_id res chain seq x y z
N MET A 1 13.86 9.18 11.82
CA MET A 1 13.59 7.84 12.38
C MET A 1 12.73 7.12 11.37
N SER A 2 13.37 6.43 10.43
CA SER A 2 12.66 5.63 9.43
C SER A 2 12.06 4.38 10.08
N ILE A 3 11.03 3.81 9.45
CA ILE A 3 10.38 2.57 9.89
C ILE A 3 11.43 1.44 9.99
N PRO A 4 11.53 0.74 11.13
CA PRO A 4 12.57 -0.26 11.33
C PRO A 4 12.30 -1.52 10.52
N ASN A 5 13.36 -2.17 10.02
CA ASN A 5 13.27 -3.43 9.26
C ASN A 5 12.55 -4.54 10.04
N THR A 6 12.62 -4.54 11.37
CA THR A 6 11.89 -5.46 12.24
C THR A 6 10.37 -5.30 12.11
N HIS A 7 9.87 -4.06 11.98
CA HIS A 7 8.46 -3.78 11.74
C HIS A 7 8.04 -4.26 10.35
N ILE A 8 8.84 -3.96 9.33
CA ILE A 8 8.58 -4.38 7.94
C ILE A 8 8.52 -5.91 7.85
N ARG A 9 9.43 -6.62 8.53
CA ARG A 9 9.43 -8.08 8.60
C ARG A 9 8.19 -8.63 9.30
N ALA A 10 7.81 -8.08 10.46
CA ALA A 10 6.62 -8.52 11.18
C ALA A 10 5.34 -8.36 10.33
N VAL A 11 5.20 -7.22 9.65
CA VAL A 11 4.08 -6.97 8.73
C VAL A 11 4.10 -7.95 7.55
N LEU A 12 5.27 -8.22 6.98
CA LEU A 12 5.40 -9.16 5.87
C LEU A 12 5.04 -10.59 6.28
N ASP A 13 5.51 -11.03 7.44
CA ASP A 13 5.22 -12.37 7.96
C ASP A 13 3.72 -12.54 8.16
N GLY A 14 3.05 -11.59 8.83
CA GLY A 14 1.58 -11.63 8.99
C GLY A 14 0.82 -11.54 7.66
N TYR A 15 1.32 -10.76 6.69
CA TYR A 15 0.76 -10.73 5.34
C TYR A 15 0.83 -12.10 4.65
N LEU A 16 1.98 -12.78 4.74
CA LEU A 16 2.20 -14.08 4.12
C LEU A 16 1.45 -15.22 4.82
N GLU A 17 1.19 -15.10 6.13
CA GLU A 17 0.26 -16.00 6.83
C GLU A 17 -1.15 -15.90 6.24
N ARG A 18 -1.60 -14.68 5.91
CA ARG A 18 -2.91 -14.45 5.28
C ARG A 18 -2.93 -14.83 3.79
N PHE A 19 -1.83 -14.61 3.08
CA PHE A 19 -1.71 -14.84 1.63
C PHE A 19 -0.49 -15.73 1.28
N PRO A 20 -0.49 -17.02 1.68
CA PRO A 20 0.69 -17.88 1.57
C PRO A 20 1.13 -18.14 0.13
N LYS A 21 0.21 -18.04 -0.84
CA LYS A 21 0.51 -18.21 -2.27
C LYS A 21 1.32 -17.07 -2.87
N GLU A 22 1.52 -15.98 -2.13
CA GLU A 22 2.26 -14.80 -2.59
C GLU A 22 3.72 -14.78 -2.11
N GLY A 23 4.18 -15.86 -1.48
CA GLY A 23 5.57 -15.99 -1.01
C GLY A 23 6.60 -15.79 -2.12
N ASP A 24 6.37 -16.35 -3.32
CA ASP A 24 7.29 -16.21 -4.45
C ASP A 24 7.40 -14.75 -4.93
N ALA A 25 6.28 -14.03 -4.97
CA ALA A 25 6.26 -12.61 -5.33
C ALA A 25 6.94 -11.74 -4.28
N ALA A 26 6.87 -12.13 -3.00
CA ALA A 26 7.52 -11.46 -1.88
C ALA A 26 8.99 -11.88 -1.67
N ALA A 27 9.47 -12.95 -2.34
CA ALA A 27 10.82 -13.49 -2.16
C ALA A 27 11.95 -12.44 -2.28
N PRO A 28 11.89 -11.46 -3.20
CA PRO A 28 12.90 -10.40 -3.26
C PRO A 28 12.95 -9.56 -1.98
N LEU A 29 11.81 -9.25 -1.37
CA LEU A 29 11.74 -8.50 -0.11
C LEU A 29 12.24 -9.34 1.06
N ILE A 30 11.88 -10.63 1.10
CA ILE A 30 12.37 -11.57 2.13
C ILE A 30 13.90 -11.63 2.10
N ARG A 31 14.49 -11.73 0.90
CA ARG A 31 15.95 -11.71 0.71
C ARG A 31 16.56 -10.39 1.18
N ALA A 32 15.94 -9.27 0.81
CA ALA A 32 16.41 -7.94 1.20
C ALA A 32 16.40 -7.74 2.73
N LEU A 33 15.40 -8.28 3.43
CA LEU A 33 15.28 -8.23 4.88
C LEU A 33 16.14 -9.28 5.62
N GLY A 34 16.61 -10.31 4.90
CA GLY A 34 17.40 -11.42 5.44
C GLY A 34 18.92 -11.23 5.34
N GLY A 35 19.40 -10.21 4.62
CA GLY A 35 20.83 -9.91 4.53
C GLY A 35 21.39 -9.44 5.87
N GLU A 36 22.50 -10.03 6.32
CA GLU A 36 23.29 -9.44 7.42
C GLU A 36 23.75 -8.03 7.01
N PRO A 37 23.81 -7.06 7.94
CA PRO A 37 24.38 -5.76 7.64
C PRO A 37 25.79 -5.99 7.12
N ALA A 38 26.04 -5.63 5.86
CA ALA A 38 27.37 -5.73 5.28
C ALA A 38 28.35 -5.04 6.23
N THR A 39 29.30 -5.79 6.77
CA THR A 39 30.39 -5.27 7.60
C THR A 39 31.30 -4.44 6.73
N SER A 40 30.89 -3.21 6.40
CA SER A 40 31.69 -2.05 5.93
C SER A 40 30.78 -1.07 5.19
N SER A 41 30.03 -0.24 5.92
CA SER A 41 29.69 1.16 5.61
C SER A 41 28.50 1.61 6.49
N PRO A 42 28.43 2.89 6.91
CA PRO A 42 27.27 3.43 7.63
C PRO A 42 26.02 3.60 6.74
N GLU A 43 26.04 3.12 5.50
CA GLU A 43 24.87 3.06 4.62
C GLU A 43 24.33 1.63 4.66
N THR A 44 23.28 1.47 5.46
CA THR A 44 22.49 0.23 5.57
C THR A 44 22.09 -0.22 4.17
N PRO A 45 22.23 -1.52 3.79
CA PRO A 45 21.75 -1.99 2.49
C PRO A 45 20.29 -1.59 2.34
N ARG A 46 19.99 -0.76 1.34
CA ARG A 46 18.64 -0.28 1.11
C ARG A 46 17.84 -1.48 0.66
N VAL A 47 17.01 -2.01 1.56
CA VAL A 47 15.82 -2.76 1.18
C VAL A 47 15.18 -1.98 0.03
N GLY A 48 14.86 -2.64 -1.09
CA GLY A 48 14.25 -1.95 -2.23
C GLY A 48 13.10 -1.05 -1.76
N HIS A 49 12.88 0.06 -2.47
CA HIS A 49 12.10 1.19 -1.99
C HIS A 49 10.74 0.78 -1.39
N VAL A 50 10.70 0.63 -0.06
CA VAL A 50 9.49 0.32 0.67
C VAL A 50 8.60 1.55 0.64
N THR A 51 7.41 1.37 0.10
CA THR A 51 6.39 2.40 -0.02
C THR A 51 5.11 1.92 0.61
N VAL A 52 4.20 2.86 0.85
CA VAL A 52 2.89 2.58 1.44
C VAL A 52 1.82 3.17 0.54
N GLY A 53 0.64 2.55 0.53
CA GLY A 53 -0.52 3.07 -0.19
C GLY A 53 -1.82 2.75 0.52
N ALA A 54 -2.84 3.53 0.18
CA ALA A 54 -4.16 3.45 0.77
C ALA A 54 -5.19 3.03 -0.30
N VAL A 55 -5.90 1.95 -0.01
CA VAL A 55 -7.11 1.53 -0.69
C VAL A 55 -8.27 2.04 0.14
N VAL A 56 -8.91 3.13 -0.28
CA VAL A 56 -10.06 3.69 0.42
C VAL A 56 -11.33 3.29 -0.30
N LEU A 57 -12.29 2.69 0.40
CA LEU A 57 -13.60 2.37 -0.12
C LEU A 57 -14.65 3.35 0.41
N ASP A 58 -15.44 3.93 -0.49
CA ASP A 58 -16.60 4.73 -0.11
C ASP A 58 -17.82 3.86 0.27
N PRO A 59 -18.92 4.46 0.77
CA PRO A 59 -20.15 3.72 1.07
C PRO A 59 -20.79 3.02 -0.14
N CYS A 60 -20.42 3.43 -1.37
CA CYS A 60 -20.85 2.81 -2.62
C CYS A 60 -19.86 1.77 -3.15
N TRP A 61 -18.84 1.40 -2.37
CA TRP A 61 -17.81 0.39 -2.70
C TRP A 61 -16.93 0.75 -3.89
N ARG A 62 -16.76 2.04 -4.15
CA ARG A 62 -15.80 2.60 -5.10
C ARG A 62 -14.48 2.87 -4.40
N VAL A 63 -13.39 2.73 -5.14
CA VAL A 63 -12.02 2.95 -4.69
C VAL A 63 -11.62 4.40 -4.94
N LEU A 64 -11.01 5.05 -3.96
CA LEU A 64 -10.41 6.36 -4.17
C LEU A 64 -9.12 6.22 -4.98
N MET A 65 -9.07 6.89 -6.12
CA MET A 65 -7.88 6.98 -6.95
C MET A 65 -7.54 8.44 -7.20
N VAL A 66 -6.26 8.74 -7.38
CA VAL A 66 -5.79 10.07 -7.78
C VAL A 66 -5.31 10.00 -9.22
N ARG A 67 -5.70 11.00 -10.02
CA ARG A 67 -5.21 11.15 -11.40
C ARG A 67 -4.04 12.12 -11.40
N ASP A 68 -2.88 11.61 -11.77
CA ASP A 68 -1.73 12.43 -12.11
C ASP A 68 -2.06 13.24 -13.37
N ALA A 69 -1.96 14.57 -13.29
CA ALA A 69 -2.31 15.46 -14.38
C ALA A 69 -1.33 15.40 -15.56
N GLU A 70 -0.06 15.06 -15.29
CA GLU A 70 1.00 15.00 -16.30
C GLU A 70 1.02 13.63 -16.99
N ARG A 71 0.78 12.56 -16.24
CA ARG A 71 0.84 11.17 -16.74
C ARG A 71 -0.49 10.63 -17.22
N GLU A 72 -1.57 11.37 -16.97
CA GLU A 72 -2.97 10.97 -17.19
C GLU A 72 -3.35 9.59 -16.63
N ALA A 73 -2.56 9.10 -15.68
CA ALA A 73 -2.68 7.77 -15.11
C ALA A 73 -3.36 7.84 -13.74
N TRP A 74 -4.15 6.82 -13.44
CA TRP A 74 -4.76 6.64 -12.13
C TRP A 74 -3.86 5.82 -11.23
N SER A 75 -3.67 6.29 -10.00
CA SER A 75 -2.95 5.59 -8.95
C SER A 75 -3.72 5.63 -7.64
N LEU A 76 -3.33 4.77 -6.71
CA LEU A 76 -3.81 4.84 -5.34
C LEU A 76 -3.04 5.93 -4.59
N PRO A 77 -3.69 6.65 -3.65
CA PRO A 77 -2.99 7.54 -2.73
C PRO A 77 -1.90 6.78 -1.97
N GLY A 78 -0.69 7.34 -1.88
CA GLY A 78 0.44 6.65 -1.27
C GLY A 78 1.77 7.34 -1.56
N GLY A 79 2.85 6.75 -1.06
CA GLY A 79 4.20 7.29 -1.21
C GLY A 79 5.21 6.61 -0.29
N PRO A 80 6.46 7.09 -0.30
CA PRO A 80 7.45 6.63 0.67
C PRO A 80 7.06 7.08 2.10
N PRO A 81 7.32 6.25 3.12
CA PRO A 81 7.33 6.71 4.51
C PRO A 81 8.38 7.82 4.72
N THR A 82 8.18 8.60 5.76
CA THR A 82 9.07 9.66 6.23
C THR A 82 9.79 9.26 7.50
N ASP A 83 10.77 10.07 7.88
CA ASP A 83 11.52 9.92 9.13
C ASP A 83 10.71 10.14 10.41
N ALA A 84 9.44 10.54 10.31
CA ALA A 84 8.55 10.65 11.46
C ALA A 84 7.68 9.38 11.62
N ASP A 85 7.62 8.52 10.61
CA ASP A 85 6.75 7.36 10.59
C ASP A 85 7.37 6.18 11.34
N THR A 86 6.61 5.59 12.27
CA THR A 86 7.04 4.45 13.08
C THR A 86 6.40 3.14 12.63
N ALA A 87 5.25 3.20 11.94
CA ALA A 87 4.51 2.05 11.44
C ALA A 87 3.98 2.26 10.01
N LEU A 88 4.00 1.20 9.21
CA LEU A 88 3.59 1.25 7.79
C LEU A 88 2.12 1.67 7.60
N HIS A 89 1.21 1.21 8.46
CA HIS A 89 -0.20 1.56 8.34
C HIS A 89 -0.48 3.02 8.72
N GLU A 90 0.27 3.59 9.67
CA GLU A 90 0.17 5.00 10.03
C GLU A 90 0.74 5.87 8.91
N ALA A 91 1.87 5.48 8.33
CA ALA A 91 2.45 6.13 7.17
C ALA A 91 1.47 6.15 5.99
N ALA A 92 0.81 5.02 5.70
CA ALA A 92 -0.19 4.93 4.63
C ALA A 92 -1.37 5.90 4.86
N ARG A 93 -1.85 5.99 6.11
CA ARG A 93 -2.91 6.94 6.50
C ARG A 93 -2.44 8.39 6.34
N ALA A 94 -1.23 8.72 6.80
CA ALA A 94 -0.67 10.06 6.69
C ALA A 94 -0.49 10.48 5.22
N ARG A 95 0.01 9.58 4.35
CA ARG A 95 0.12 9.84 2.90
C ARG A 95 -1.23 10.09 2.25
N LEU A 96 -2.25 9.32 2.64
CA LEU A 96 -3.62 9.52 2.15
C LEU A 96 -4.17 10.90 2.57
N GLU A 97 -3.99 11.27 3.83
CA GLU A 97 -4.44 12.56 4.36
C GLU A 97 -3.73 13.72 3.64
N GLU A 98 -2.43 13.62 3.40
CA GLU A 98 -1.66 14.60 2.63
C GLU A 98 -2.16 14.74 1.18
N ALA A 99 -2.50 13.62 0.54
CA ALA A 99 -2.96 13.60 -0.85
C ALA A 99 -4.40 14.12 -1.02
N THR A 100 -5.27 13.81 -0.06
CA THR A 100 -6.72 13.92 -0.25
C THR A 100 -7.43 14.80 0.76
N GLY A 101 -6.80 15.07 1.91
CA GLY A 101 -7.43 15.70 3.07
C GLY A 101 -8.42 14.78 3.80
N LEU A 102 -8.50 13.50 3.44
CA LEU A 102 -9.37 12.54 4.13
C LEU A 102 -8.67 11.93 5.34
N THR A 103 -9.40 11.93 6.45
CA THR A 103 -9.13 11.09 7.62
C THR A 103 -10.10 9.91 7.59
N PRO A 104 -9.78 8.78 6.93
CA PRO A 104 -10.70 7.66 6.86
C PRO A 104 -10.69 6.85 8.17
N GLU A 105 -11.70 6.02 8.33
CA GLU A 105 -11.70 4.98 9.35
C GLU A 105 -10.93 3.76 8.81
N GLN A 106 -10.12 3.11 9.65
CA GLN A 106 -9.48 1.86 9.24
C GLN A 106 -10.54 0.75 9.15
N ASP A 107 -10.46 -0.09 8.11
CA ASP A 107 -11.40 -1.21 7.96
C ASP A 107 -10.99 -2.32 8.94
N GLY A 108 -11.58 -2.31 10.13
CA GLY A 108 -11.31 -3.22 11.24
C GLY A 108 -10.61 -2.56 12.43
N SER A 109 -10.92 -3.03 13.64
CA SER A 109 -10.38 -2.48 14.91
C SER A 109 -9.04 -3.09 15.35
N ALA A 110 -8.28 -3.69 14.45
CA ALA A 110 -7.00 -4.29 14.81
C ALA A 110 -5.96 -3.20 15.12
N SER A 111 -5.26 -3.34 16.26
CA SER A 111 -4.22 -2.39 16.69
C SER A 111 -2.97 -2.41 15.80
N ASP A 112 -2.78 -3.46 15.00
CA ASP A 112 -1.76 -3.54 13.95
C ASP A 112 -2.38 -4.19 12.70
N PRO A 113 -3.02 -3.39 11.85
CA PRO A 113 -3.71 -3.92 10.69
C PRO A 113 -2.70 -4.48 9.69
N LEU A 114 -2.99 -5.64 9.13
CA LEU A 114 -2.21 -6.21 8.03
C LEU A 114 -2.59 -5.56 6.70
N PRO A 115 -1.64 -5.39 5.77
CA PRO A 115 -1.91 -4.88 4.44
C PRO A 115 -2.86 -5.82 3.68
N LEU A 116 -3.74 -5.22 2.87
CA LEU A 116 -4.61 -5.94 1.95
C LEU A 116 -3.80 -6.58 0.82
N ASP A 117 -2.78 -5.88 0.31
CA ASP A 117 -1.96 -6.33 -0.81
C ASP A 117 -0.51 -5.82 -0.69
N LEU A 118 0.43 -6.55 -1.29
CA LEU A 118 1.83 -6.17 -1.44
C LEU A 118 2.18 -6.04 -2.93
N ASP A 119 2.17 -4.82 -3.45
CA ASP A 119 2.52 -4.56 -4.86
C ASP A 119 4.04 -4.49 -5.04
N VAL A 120 4.57 -5.33 -5.92
CA VAL A 120 6.01 -5.44 -6.20
C VAL A 120 6.25 -5.07 -7.65
N ARG A 121 6.96 -3.96 -7.87
CA ARG A 121 7.21 -3.43 -9.22
C ARG A 121 8.66 -3.01 -9.39
N PRO A 122 9.25 -3.15 -10.58
CA PRO A 122 10.57 -2.57 -10.84
C PRO A 122 10.52 -1.04 -10.74
N VAL A 123 11.64 -0.44 -10.32
CA VAL A 123 11.87 1.00 -10.42
C VAL A 123 11.93 1.37 -11.90
N PRO A 124 11.23 2.43 -12.36
CA PRO A 124 11.32 2.85 -13.76
C PRO A 124 12.76 3.16 -14.17
N GLY A 125 13.23 2.56 -15.27
CA GLY A 125 14.54 2.83 -15.86
C GLY A 125 15.69 1.95 -15.36
N THR A 126 15.47 1.06 -14.38
CA THR A 126 16.39 -0.04 -14.12
C THR A 126 16.08 -1.18 -15.08
N SER A 127 17.11 -1.88 -15.58
CA SER A 127 16.91 -3.17 -16.24
C SER A 127 16.20 -4.11 -15.26
N ASP A 128 15.43 -5.06 -15.78
CA ASP A 128 14.67 -6.07 -15.00
C ASP A 128 15.60 -7.10 -14.33
N THR A 129 16.69 -6.62 -13.75
CA THR A 129 17.64 -7.40 -12.98
C THR A 129 16.91 -7.85 -11.71
N GLU A 130 17.11 -9.11 -11.29
CA GLU A 130 16.53 -9.68 -10.07
C GLU A 130 17.05 -9.04 -8.75
N GLU A 131 17.72 -7.90 -8.86
CA GLU A 131 18.29 -7.14 -7.75
C GLU A 131 17.17 -6.52 -6.90
N PRO A 132 17.18 -6.74 -5.57
CA PRO A 132 16.15 -6.22 -4.68
C PRO A 132 16.15 -4.69 -4.61
N GLU A 133 17.29 -4.02 -4.82
CA GLU A 133 17.44 -2.56 -4.79
C GLU A 133 16.69 -1.87 -5.94
N GLY A 134 16.40 -2.59 -7.03
CA GLY A 134 15.69 -2.07 -8.21
C GLY A 134 14.18 -2.22 -8.15
N ARG A 135 13.57 -2.50 -7.00
CA ARG A 135 12.12 -2.75 -6.87
C ARG A 135 11.46 -1.87 -5.82
N HIS A 136 10.25 -1.41 -6.12
CA HIS A 136 9.31 -0.85 -5.16
C HIS A 136 8.50 -1.97 -4.51
N PHE A 137 8.39 -1.93 -3.19
CA PHE A 137 7.53 -2.80 -2.40
C PHE A 137 6.46 -1.94 -1.72
N THR A 138 5.25 -1.90 -2.31
CA THR A 138 4.16 -1.07 -1.80
C THR A 138 3.20 -1.89 -0.95
N PHE A 139 3.17 -1.61 0.35
CA PHE A 139 2.17 -2.17 1.26
C PHE A 139 0.86 -1.38 1.15
N LEU A 140 -0.21 -2.04 0.72
CA LEU A 140 -1.51 -1.42 0.47
C LEU A 140 -2.47 -1.71 1.62
N TYR A 141 -2.90 -0.68 2.32
CA TYR A 141 -3.80 -0.77 3.47
C TYR A 141 -5.24 -0.39 3.11
N LEU A 142 -6.21 -1.10 3.67
CA LEU A 142 -7.62 -0.88 3.41
C LEU A 142 -8.23 0.08 4.44
N TYR A 143 -8.98 1.07 3.95
CA TYR A 143 -9.68 2.06 4.74
C TYR A 143 -11.12 2.27 4.23
N ARG A 144 -11.95 2.86 5.07
CA ARG A 144 -13.34 3.23 4.80
C ARG A 144 -13.52 4.73 4.88
N ALA A 145 -14.11 5.30 3.83
CA ALA A 145 -14.63 6.65 3.89
C ALA A 145 -16.08 6.64 4.41
N THR A 146 -16.39 7.60 5.26
CA THR A 146 -17.74 7.80 5.81
C THR A 146 -18.70 8.44 4.80
N ALA A 147 -18.17 9.09 3.77
CA ALA A 147 -18.95 9.80 2.74
C ALA A 147 -18.53 9.40 1.32
N ALA A 148 -19.50 9.43 0.40
CA ALA A 148 -19.29 9.21 -1.03
C ALA A 148 -18.88 10.49 -1.79
N THR A 149 -18.72 11.62 -1.08
CA THR A 149 -18.24 12.88 -1.65
C THR A 149 -16.78 12.75 -2.03
N VAL A 150 -16.42 13.19 -3.23
CA VAL A 150 -15.02 13.21 -3.66
C VAL A 150 -14.29 14.29 -2.84
N PRO A 151 -13.13 13.97 -2.22
CA PRO A 151 -12.35 14.98 -1.50
C PRO A 151 -11.88 16.08 -2.44
N ALA A 152 -11.72 17.30 -1.94
CA ALA A 152 -11.18 18.39 -2.75
C ALA A 152 -9.74 18.10 -3.25
N GLY A 153 -8.99 17.28 -2.51
CA GLY A 153 -7.58 17.01 -2.77
C GLY A 153 -6.68 18.18 -2.36
N SER A 154 -5.38 17.92 -2.23
CA SER A 154 -4.37 18.97 -2.00
C SER A 154 -3.83 19.57 -3.30
N GLY A 155 -4.14 18.98 -4.45
CA GLY A 155 -3.63 19.36 -5.77
C GLY A 155 -2.16 18.94 -6.02
N ALA A 156 -1.40 18.66 -4.97
CA ALA A 156 0.01 18.27 -5.06
C ALA A 156 0.23 16.85 -5.62
N LEU A 157 -0.77 15.96 -5.46
CA LEU A 157 -0.68 14.54 -5.83
C LEU A 157 -1.74 14.12 -6.86
N GLY A 158 -2.34 15.11 -7.55
CA GLY A 158 -3.35 14.89 -8.58
C GLY A 158 -4.79 15.07 -8.10
N ALA A 159 -5.73 14.84 -9.02
CA ALA A 159 -7.16 15.02 -8.77
C ALA A 159 -7.79 13.71 -8.24
N PRO A 160 -8.32 13.68 -7.00
CA PRO A 160 -8.99 12.50 -6.47
C PRO A 160 -10.31 12.23 -7.19
N ALA A 161 -10.67 10.95 -7.34
CA ALA A 161 -11.98 10.52 -7.79
C ALA A 161 -12.34 9.14 -7.26
N TRP A 162 -13.63 8.90 -7.04
CA TRP A 162 -14.17 7.57 -6.76
C TRP A 162 -14.29 6.76 -8.07
N ARG A 163 -13.62 5.62 -8.14
CA ARG A 163 -13.58 4.74 -9.31
C ARG A 163 -14.04 3.31 -8.96
N PRO A 164 -14.61 2.55 -9.89
CA PRO A 164 -14.80 1.12 -9.70
C PRO A 164 -13.47 0.41 -9.40
N HIS A 165 -13.47 -0.62 -8.54
CA HIS A 165 -12.26 -1.41 -8.28
C HIS A 165 -11.73 -2.12 -9.53
N THR A 166 -12.56 -2.31 -10.56
CA THR A 166 -12.17 -2.83 -11.88
C THR A 166 -11.27 -1.90 -12.68
N ASP A 167 -11.19 -0.62 -12.29
CA ASP A 167 -10.29 0.36 -12.92
C ASP A 167 -8.86 0.28 -12.37
N LEU A 168 -8.64 -0.53 -11.32
CA LEU A 168 -7.30 -0.75 -10.78
C LEU A 168 -6.45 -1.53 -11.78
N PRO A 169 -5.19 -1.10 -12.01
CA PRO A 169 -4.31 -1.80 -12.94
C PRO A 169 -3.90 -3.20 -12.44
N SER A 170 -3.98 -3.45 -11.12
CA SER A 170 -3.68 -4.75 -10.53
C SER A 170 -4.93 -5.61 -10.43
N ALA A 171 -5.03 -6.64 -11.27
CA ALA A 171 -6.10 -7.63 -11.20
C ALA A 171 -6.13 -8.39 -9.87
N ARG A 172 -4.95 -8.64 -9.26
CA ARG A 172 -4.84 -9.26 -7.94
C ARG A 172 -5.49 -8.39 -6.86
N LEU A 173 -5.17 -7.09 -6.85
CA LEU A 173 -5.76 -6.16 -5.90
C LEU A 173 -7.28 -6.03 -6.12
N ALA A 174 -7.73 -5.91 -7.36
CA ALA A 174 -9.14 -5.85 -7.69
C ALA A 174 -9.90 -7.09 -7.18
N ALA A 175 -9.33 -8.29 -7.32
CA ALA A 175 -9.91 -9.53 -6.82
C ALA A 175 -9.98 -9.56 -5.27
N LYS A 176 -8.94 -9.09 -4.58
CA LYS A 176 -8.93 -8.99 -3.12
C LYS A 176 -9.98 -8.01 -2.60
N ILE A 177 -10.14 -6.87 -3.26
CA ILE A 177 -11.22 -5.91 -2.96
C ILE A 177 -12.56 -6.59 -3.17
N ALA A 178 -12.79 -7.26 -4.31
CA ALA A 178 -14.04 -7.97 -4.57
C ALA A 178 -14.38 -9.01 -3.49
N GLN A 179 -13.38 -9.72 -2.95
CA GLN A 179 -13.58 -10.65 -1.83
C GLN A 179 -14.03 -9.92 -0.55
N VAL A 180 -13.41 -8.78 -0.24
CA VAL A 180 -13.86 -7.92 0.89
C VAL A 180 -15.31 -7.47 0.69
N LEU A 181 -15.68 -7.07 -0.54
CA LEU A 181 -17.06 -6.68 -0.87
C LEU A 181 -18.05 -7.82 -0.62
N ALA A 182 -17.69 -9.04 -1.02
CA ALA A 182 -18.52 -10.23 -0.84
C ALA A 182 -18.76 -10.52 0.65
N THR A 183 -17.69 -10.56 1.44
CA THR A 183 -17.77 -10.83 2.89
C THR A 183 -18.58 -9.76 3.62
N ALA A 184 -18.42 -8.48 3.27
CA ALA A 184 -19.20 -7.41 3.90
C ALA A 184 -20.70 -7.49 3.57
N ARG A 185 -21.05 -7.89 2.33
CA ARG A 185 -22.44 -8.09 1.93
C ARG A 185 -23.10 -9.26 2.65
N GLU A 186 -22.35 -10.32 2.94
CA GLU A 186 -22.82 -11.44 3.74
C GLU A 186 -23.09 -11.02 5.18
N ALA A 187 -22.20 -10.22 5.78
CA ALA A 187 -22.36 -9.72 7.15
C ALA A 187 -23.58 -8.81 7.33
N VAL A 188 -23.99 -8.03 6.32
CA VAL A 188 -25.20 -7.18 6.35
C VAL A 188 -26.49 -7.99 6.17
N ARG A 189 -26.40 -9.19 5.60
CA ARG A 189 -27.56 -10.08 5.37
C ARG A 189 -27.86 -11.03 6.53
N ALA A 190 -26.89 -11.24 7.41
CA ALA A 190 -27.00 -12.08 8.61
C ALA A 190 -27.66 -11.31 9.77
#